data_AF-A0A6P7WX63-F1
#
_entry.id   AF-A0A6P7WX63-F1
#
_cell.length_a   1.000
_cell.length_b   1.000
_cell.length_c   1.000
_cell.angle_alpha   90.00
_cell.angle_beta   90.00
_cell.angle_gamma   90.00
#
_symmetry.space_group_name_H-M   'P 1'
#
loop_
_entity.id
_entity.type
_entity.pdbx_description
1 polymer ?
#
loop_
_entity_poly.entity_id
_entity_poly.type
_entity_poly.pdbx_seq_one_letter_code
_entity_poly.pdbx_strand_id
1 'polypeptide(L)'
;MADPALNHSLLTDELARIERGVNLLGSVLGLVDLVTYGSNRVEALQRMEEALDNYVIRGVTHNIPLLRETIVNPRFVSGDITTKFLPEVYPDGFKGHTLTDPEKRELLATAASLHVAVQLRSQRFLGNQ
;
A
#
# COMPACT_ATOMS: atom_id res chain seq x y z
N MET A 1 -19.84 18.87 -9.60
CA MET A 1 -20.40 19.30 -8.31
C MET A 1 -19.98 18.24 -7.30
N ALA A 2 -18.90 18.50 -6.55
CA ALA A 2 -18.32 17.54 -5.62
C ALA A 2 -19.06 17.60 -4.28
N ASP A 3 -19.42 16.44 -3.75
CA ASP A 3 -20.15 16.28 -2.50
C ASP A 3 -19.27 16.67 -1.28
N PRO A 4 -19.66 17.66 -0.47
CA PRO A 4 -18.90 18.10 0.71
C PRO A 4 -18.84 17.06 1.85
N ALA A 5 -19.65 15.99 1.80
CA ALA A 5 -19.73 14.99 2.87
C ALA A 5 -18.58 13.97 2.89
N LEU A 6 -17.79 13.87 1.81
CA LEU A 6 -16.68 12.91 1.72
C LEU A 6 -15.42 13.31 2.52
N ASN A 7 -15.37 14.52 3.08
CA ASN A 7 -14.21 14.96 3.85
C ASN A 7 -14.30 14.61 5.36
N HIS A 8 -15.47 14.19 5.84
CA HIS A 8 -15.70 13.99 7.28
C HIS A 8 -15.51 12.53 7.75
N SER A 9 -15.46 11.55 6.84
CA SER A 9 -15.19 10.14 7.19
C SER A 9 -13.69 9.81 7.27
N LEU A 10 -12.82 10.61 6.63
CA LEU A 10 -11.36 10.45 6.68
C LEU A 10 -10.77 10.86 8.04
N LEU A 11 -11.47 11.67 8.82
CA LEU A 11 -11.02 12.14 10.14
C LEU A 11 -11.31 11.14 11.27
N THR A 12 -12.28 10.24 11.10
CA THR A 12 -12.54 9.17 12.09
C THR A 12 -11.47 8.07 12.09
N ASP A 13 -10.69 7.95 11.02
CA ASP A 13 -9.58 6.98 10.93
C ASP A 13 -8.24 7.54 11.45
N GLU A 14 -8.16 8.86 11.71
CA GLU A 14 -6.98 9.51 12.29
C GLU A 14 -6.68 9.02 13.71
N LEU A 15 -7.71 8.77 14.52
CA LEU A 15 -7.54 8.33 15.91
C LEU A 15 -7.08 6.87 16.03
N ALA A 16 -7.44 6.00 15.08
CA ALA A 16 -7.05 4.59 15.11
C ALA A 16 -5.56 4.35 14.80
N ARG A 17 -4.89 5.30 14.12
CA ARG A 17 -3.49 5.17 13.70
C ARG A 17 -2.49 5.51 14.81
N ILE A 18 -2.87 6.43 15.71
CA ILE A 18 -2.04 6.86 16.85
C ILE A 18 -1.73 5.68 17.80
N GLU A 19 -2.68 4.76 18.02
CA GLU A 19 -2.47 3.61 18.90
C GLU A 19 -1.56 2.52 18.30
N ARG A 20 -1.39 2.48 16.97
CA ARG A 20 -0.60 1.45 16.28
C ARG A 20 0.82 1.84 15.92
N GLY A 21 1.28 3.02 16.32
CA GLY A 21 2.63 3.46 16.00
C GLY A 21 2.78 4.19 14.66
N VAL A 22 1.69 4.75 14.12
CA VAL A 22 1.65 5.39 12.80
C VAL A 22 1.04 6.78 12.90
N ASN A 23 1.77 7.81 12.48
CA ASN A 23 1.29 9.19 12.44
C ASN A 23 1.17 9.67 10.99
N LEU A 24 0.02 10.26 10.65
CA LEU A 24 -0.20 11.00 9.42
C LEU A 24 -0.28 12.49 9.74
N LEU A 25 0.47 13.30 9.02
CA LEU A 25 0.38 14.76 9.11
C LEU A 25 0.02 15.32 7.73
N GLY A 26 -1.22 15.78 7.58
CA GLY A 26 -1.69 16.45 6.36
C GLY A 26 -1.37 17.93 6.38
N SER A 27 -0.82 18.45 5.28
CA SER A 27 -0.70 19.89 5.03
C SER A 27 -1.66 20.34 3.93
N VAL A 28 -2.06 21.61 3.95
CA VAL A 28 -3.08 22.20 3.05
C VAL A 28 -2.69 22.14 1.55
N LEU A 29 -1.44 21.77 1.23
CA LEU A 29 -0.90 21.75 -0.14
C LEU A 29 -0.91 20.36 -0.80
N GLY A 30 -1.62 19.38 -0.24
CA GLY A 30 -1.69 18.02 -0.83
C GLY A 30 -0.45 17.17 -0.58
N LEU A 31 0.44 17.62 0.30
CA LEU A 31 1.55 16.85 0.85
C LEU A 31 1.12 16.26 2.19
N VAL A 32 1.33 14.95 2.33
CA VAL A 32 1.07 14.21 3.56
C VAL A 32 2.38 13.57 3.99
N ASP A 33 2.76 13.81 5.24
CA ASP A 33 3.88 13.12 5.87
C ASP A 33 3.36 11.88 6.58
N LEU A 34 4.00 10.73 6.32
CA LEU A 34 3.71 9.46 6.98
C LEU A 34 4.93 9.05 7.80
N VAL A 35 4.75 8.88 9.10
CA VAL A 35 5.81 8.51 10.05
C VAL A 35 5.39 7.29 10.84
N THR A 36 6.25 6.30 10.97
CA THR A 36 6.04 5.13 11.83
C THR A 36 7.12 5.02 12.90
N TYR A 37 6.75 4.44 14.04
CA TYR A 37 7.68 4.14 15.12
C TYR A 37 7.47 2.74 15.67
N GLY A 38 8.52 2.19 16.26
CA GLY A 38 8.49 0.88 16.91
C GLY A 38 9.62 0.74 17.91
N SER A 39 9.59 -0.32 18.71
CA SER A 39 10.62 -0.64 19.69
C SER A 39 11.96 -0.95 19.05
N ASN A 40 11.95 -1.38 17.78
CA ASN A 40 13.15 -1.56 16.97
C ASN A 40 12.91 -1.16 15.51
N ARG A 41 14.00 -1.07 14.73
CA ARG A 41 13.94 -0.65 13.32
C ARG A 41 13.11 -1.61 12.46
N VAL A 42 13.19 -2.92 12.72
CA VAL A 42 12.44 -3.93 11.96
C VAL A 42 10.95 -3.71 12.13
N GLU A 43 10.50 -3.49 13.35
CA GLU A 43 9.10 -3.22 13.68
C GLU A 43 8.61 -1.91 13.08
N ALA A 44 9.43 -0.86 13.09
CA ALA A 44 9.10 0.42 12.44
C ALA A 44 8.95 0.27 10.92
N LEU A 45 9.83 -0.51 10.27
CA LEU A 45 9.74 -0.81 8.84
C LEU A 45 8.50 -1.65 8.51
N GLN A 46 8.20 -2.67 9.30
CA GLN A 46 7.01 -3.51 9.12
C GLN A 46 5.73 -2.68 9.25
N ARG A 47 5.64 -1.80 10.26
CA ARG A 47 4.52 -0.87 10.39
C ARG A 47 4.42 0.09 9.22
N MET A 48 5.55 0.54 8.66
CA MET A 48 5.53 1.42 7.50
C MET A 48 5.07 0.70 6.24
N GLU A 49 5.48 -0.55 6.04
CA GLU A 49 4.97 -1.40 4.97
C GLU A 49 3.45 -1.54 5.06
N GLU A 50 2.94 -1.96 6.22
CA GLU A 50 1.49 -2.08 6.45
C GLU A 50 0.76 -0.74 6.28
N ALA A 51 1.36 0.38 6.73
CA ALA A 51 0.77 1.70 6.61
C ALA A 51 0.68 2.16 5.15
N LEU A 52 1.67 1.85 4.32
CA LEU A 52 1.68 2.17 2.90
C LEU A 52 0.72 1.29 2.10
N ASP A 53 0.62 -0.01 2.42
CA ASP A 53 -0.31 -0.94 1.76
C ASP A 53 -1.77 -0.54 1.98
N ASN A 54 -2.09 0.01 3.16
CA ASN A 54 -3.43 0.48 3.48
C ASN A 54 -3.73 1.91 2.99
N TYR A 55 -2.72 2.63 2.48
CA TYR A 55 -2.91 4.02 2.08
C TYR A 55 -3.48 4.13 0.66
N VAL A 56 -4.76 4.46 0.56
CA VAL A 56 -5.46 4.58 -0.72
C VAL A 56 -5.63 6.06 -1.10
N ILE A 57 -4.84 6.54 -2.05
CA ILE A 57 -5.07 7.83 -2.72
C ILE A 57 -5.81 7.57 -4.04
N ARG A 58 -6.86 8.35 -4.30
CA ARG A 58 -7.58 8.30 -5.60
C ARG A 58 -7.39 9.62 -6.34
N GLY A 59 -7.19 9.54 -7.65
CA GLY A 59 -7.28 10.70 -8.55
C GLY A 59 -6.02 11.56 -8.72
N VAL A 60 -4.88 11.18 -8.12
CA VAL A 60 -3.59 11.87 -8.33
C VAL A 60 -2.45 10.87 -8.50
N THR A 61 -1.41 11.26 -9.24
CA THR A 61 -0.17 10.48 -9.33
C THR A 61 0.58 10.61 -8.01
N HIS A 62 0.97 9.49 -7.40
CA HIS A 62 1.63 9.46 -6.10
C HIS A 62 2.81 8.48 -6.08
N ASN A 63 3.76 8.71 -5.17
CA ASN A 63 5.01 7.94 -5.05
C ASN A 63 4.90 6.72 -4.11
N ILE A 64 3.72 6.40 -3.58
CA ILE A 64 3.51 5.27 -2.66
C ILE A 64 4.12 3.95 -3.18
N PRO A 65 3.95 3.53 -4.45
CA PRO A 65 4.55 2.30 -4.93
C PRO A 65 6.09 2.29 -4.84
N LEU A 66 6.74 3.44 -5.10
CA LEU A 66 8.18 3.59 -4.97
C LEU A 66 8.63 3.52 -3.51
N LEU A 67 7.89 4.18 -2.60
CA LEU A 67 8.20 4.16 -1.17
C LEU A 67 8.03 2.76 -0.59
N ARG A 68 6.95 2.05 -0.95
CA ARG A 68 6.71 0.67 -0.52
C ARG A 68 7.86 -0.23 -0.98
N GLU A 69 8.23 -0.17 -2.26
CA GLU A 69 9.33 -0.99 -2.78
C GLU A 69 10.67 -0.66 -2.13
N THR A 70 10.90 0.62 -1.81
CA THR A 70 12.13 1.06 -1.14
C THR A 70 12.24 0.47 0.26
N ILE A 71 11.14 0.39 1.01
CA ILE A 71 11.14 -0.07 2.40
C ILE A 71 11.38 -1.58 2.52
N VAL A 72 10.89 -2.35 1.56
CA VAL A 72 11.12 -3.81 1.50
C VAL A 72 12.45 -4.18 0.84
N ASN A 73 13.16 -3.21 0.24
CA ASN A 73 14.44 -3.47 -0.43
C ASN A 73 15.50 -3.97 0.57
N PRO A 74 16.20 -5.09 0.29
CA PRO A 74 17.19 -5.65 1.21
C PRO A 74 18.33 -4.70 1.62
N ARG A 75 18.78 -3.80 0.72
CA ARG A 75 19.79 -2.78 1.05
C ARG A 75 19.23 -1.73 2.02
N PHE A 76 17.97 -1.35 1.84
CA PHE A 76 17.29 -0.45 2.77
C PHE A 76 17.05 -1.12 4.13
N VAL A 77 16.61 -2.38 4.16
CA VAL A 77 16.38 -3.16 5.39
C VAL A 77 17.70 -3.42 6.15
N SER A 78 18.81 -3.67 5.46
CA SER A 78 20.12 -3.83 6.11
C SER A 78 20.75 -2.51 6.57
N GLY A 79 20.29 -1.38 6.02
CA GLY A 79 20.86 -0.06 6.32
C GLY A 79 22.11 0.29 5.49
N ASP A 80 22.47 -0.55 4.52
CA ASP A 80 23.53 -0.29 3.55
C ASP A 80 23.04 0.66 2.45
N ILE A 81 22.86 1.93 2.82
CA ILE A 81 22.34 2.99 1.96
C ILE A 81 23.34 4.14 1.80
N THR A 82 23.36 4.73 0.61
CA THR A 82 24.17 5.90 0.27
C THR A 82 23.27 7.07 -0.14
N THR A 83 23.83 8.28 -0.24
CA THR A 83 23.11 9.43 -0.83
C THR A 83 22.75 9.22 -2.31
N LYS A 84 23.29 8.17 -2.95
CA LYS A 84 23.02 7.77 -4.33
C LYS A 84 22.17 6.49 -4.42
N PHE A 85 21.56 6.05 -3.32
CA PHE A 85 20.77 4.82 -3.26
C PHE A 85 19.73 4.72 -4.39
N LEU A 86 18.93 5.77 -4.60
CA LEU A 86 17.88 5.76 -5.63
C LEU A 86 18.45 5.60 -7.06
N PRO A 87 19.42 6.41 -7.50
CA PRO A 87 20.10 6.19 -8.79
C PRO A 87 20.78 4.82 -8.94
N GLU A 88 21.30 4.25 -7.85
CA GLU A 88 21.96 2.93 -7.89
C GLU A 88 20.96 1.78 -8.04
N VAL A 89 19.82 1.86 -7.36
CA VAL A 89 18.80 0.79 -7.36
C VAL A 89 17.84 0.94 -8.55
N TYR A 90 17.54 2.17 -8.96
CA TYR A 90 16.60 2.49 -10.03
C TYR A 90 17.23 3.43 -11.07
N PRO A 91 18.27 2.99 -11.82
CA PRO A 91 19.00 3.84 -12.76
C PRO A 91 18.11 4.39 -13.89
N ASP A 92 17.16 3.58 -14.37
CA ASP A 92 16.21 3.96 -15.43
C ASP A 92 14.86 4.48 -14.87
N GLY A 93 14.85 4.86 -13.59
CA GLY A 93 13.64 5.22 -12.86
C GLY A 93 12.80 4.01 -12.42
N PHE A 94 11.83 4.28 -11.55
CA PHE A 94 10.95 3.25 -11.00
C PHE A 94 9.85 2.90 -12.00
N LYS A 95 9.85 1.65 -12.48
CA LYS A 95 8.89 1.14 -13.47
C LYS A 95 7.76 0.30 -12.86
N GLY A 96 7.65 0.29 -11.53
CA GLY A 96 6.72 -0.58 -10.81
C GLY A 96 7.30 -1.96 -10.52
N HIS A 97 6.64 -2.67 -9.62
CA HIS A 97 7.00 -4.05 -9.30
C HIS A 97 6.57 -4.97 -10.45
N THR A 98 7.52 -5.75 -10.98
CA THR A 98 7.25 -6.68 -12.08
C THR A 98 7.14 -8.09 -11.53
N LEU A 99 5.95 -8.66 -11.63
CA LEU A 99 5.70 -10.03 -11.20
C LEU A 99 6.51 -10.99 -12.09
N THR A 100 7.17 -11.93 -11.43
CA THR A 100 7.77 -13.09 -12.08
C THR A 100 6.67 -14.00 -12.65
N ASP A 101 7.01 -14.84 -13.63
CA ASP A 101 6.04 -15.78 -14.21
C ASP A 101 5.38 -16.75 -13.21
N PRO A 102 6.07 -17.29 -12.16
CA PRO A 102 5.38 -18.04 -11.12
C PRO A 102 4.36 -17.18 -10.35
N GLU A 103 4.71 -15.96 -9.95
CA GLU A 103 3.80 -15.07 -9.21
C GLU A 103 2.58 -14.67 -10.05
N LYS A 104 2.77 -14.42 -11.35
CA LYS A 104 1.65 -14.20 -12.29
C LYS A 104 0.70 -15.39 -12.32
N ARG A 105 1.25 -16.61 -12.37
CA ARG A 105 0.43 -17.84 -12.39
C ARG A 105 -0.33 -18.02 -11.10
N GLU A 106 0.30 -17.76 -9.95
CA GLU A 106 -0.35 -17.82 -8.65
C GLU A 106 -1.48 -16.81 -8.52
N LEU A 107 -1.24 -15.57 -8.96
CA LEU A 107 -2.27 -14.53 -8.99
C LEU A 107 -3.43 -14.92 -9.91
N LEU A 108 -3.14 -15.43 -11.11
CA LEU A 108 -4.16 -15.92 -12.05
C LEU A 108 -4.98 -17.08 -11.47
N ALA A 109 -4.32 -18.04 -10.82
CA ALA A 109 -5.00 -19.18 -10.19
C ALA A 109 -5.93 -18.72 -9.06
N THR A 110 -5.48 -17.77 -8.23
CA THR A 110 -6.27 -17.17 -7.15
C THR A 110 -7.47 -16.40 -7.70
N ALA A 111 -7.26 -15.55 -8.71
CA ALA A 111 -8.31 -14.79 -9.37
C ALA A 111 -9.36 -15.69 -10.03
N ALA A 112 -8.91 -16.75 -10.72
CA ALA A 112 -9.80 -17.75 -11.33
C ALA A 112 -10.62 -18.49 -10.26
N SER A 113 -10.00 -18.90 -9.16
CA SER A 113 -10.66 -19.59 -8.05
C SER A 113 -11.72 -18.71 -7.38
N LEU A 114 -11.38 -17.44 -7.12
CA LEU A 114 -12.32 -16.46 -6.59
C LEU A 114 -13.47 -16.21 -7.56
N HIS A 115 -13.19 -16.08 -8.86
CA HIS A 115 -14.21 -15.88 -9.88
C HIS A 115 -15.21 -17.04 -9.92
N VAL A 116 -14.72 -18.28 -9.93
CA VAL A 116 -15.56 -19.48 -9.89
C VAL A 116 -16.36 -19.55 -8.58
N ALA A 117 -15.75 -19.27 -7.44
CA ALA A 117 -16.44 -19.27 -6.15
C ALA A 117 -17.59 -18.23 -6.12
N VAL A 118 -17.36 -17.03 -6.68
CA VAL A 118 -18.38 -15.99 -6.80
C VAL A 118 -19.50 -16.42 -7.76
N GLN A 119 -19.17 -17.03 -8.90
CA GLN A 119 -20.16 -17.54 -9.85
C GLN A 119 -21.04 -18.65 -9.25
N LEU A 120 -20.44 -19.61 -8.54
CA LEU A 120 -21.19 -20.68 -7.88
C LEU A 120 -22.10 -20.12 -6.78
N ARG A 121 -21.62 -19.10 -6.03
CA ARG A 121 -22.43 -18.40 -5.03
C ARG A 121 -23.62 -17.68 -5.66
N SER A 122 -23.47 -17.05 -6.82
CA SER A 122 -24.58 -16.36 -7.50
C SER A 122 -25.61 -17.32 -8.08
N GLN A 123 -25.19 -18.49 -8.58
CA GLN A 123 -26.12 -19.51 -9.09
C GLN A 123 -27.01 -20.12 -7.99
N ARG A 124 -26.47 -20.30 -6.78
CA ARG A 124 -27.21 -20.86 -5.65
C ARG A 124 -28.36 -19.97 -5.15
N PHE A 125 -28.31 -18.67 -5.43
CA PHE A 125 -29.38 -17.72 -5.11
C PHE A 125 -30.55 -17.76 -6.11
N LEU A 126 -30.32 -18.16 -7.36
CA LEU A 126 -31.36 -18.21 -8.40
C LEU A 126 -32.15 -19.53 -8.42
N GLY A 127 -31.68 -20.58 -7.74
CA GLY A 127 -32.28 -21.91 -7.74
C GLY A 127 -33.28 -22.22 -6.62
N ASN A 128 -33.57 -21.28 -5.71
CA ASN A 128 -34.45 -21.47 -4.55
C ASN A 128 -35.74 -20.62 -4.60
N GLN A 129 -36.32 -20.41 -5.78
CA GLN A 129 -37.65 -19.80 -5.96
C GLN A 129 -38.62 -20.79 -6.60
#